data_AF-A0A366DG43-F1
#
_entry.id   AF-A0A366DG43-F1
#
_cell.length_a   1.000
_cell.length_b   1.000
_cell.length_c   1.000
_cell.angle_alpha   90.00
_cell.angle_beta   90.00
_cell.angle_gamma   90.00
#
_symmetry.space_group_name_H-M   'P 1'
#
loop_
_entity.id
_entity.type
_entity.pdbx_description
1 polymer ?
#
loop_
_entity_poly.entity_id
_entity_poly.type
_entity_poly.pdbx_seq_one_letter_code
_entity_poly.pdbx_strand_id
1 'polypeptide(L)'
;MRNPVWLLDFDGVVNALSRRPPKTVGYREWRSARVEMPSETKRSGKPVVYPLLWSPTVVSVIARAVDAGVDVRWLTTWREHTRMLPEIIPGLPELPWIDESCLPPAVAATLDPAVGDLSVQWKIECAKATVGEDVPVLWTDDSILVGVFARRWARTRTRGLTTAFTPRPNLGLIPRDLSVVADWVARHTGHRLLDWNQPTSISA
;
A
#
# COMPACT_ATOMS: atom_id res chain seq x y z
N MET A 1 -21.85 -10.08 4.28
CA MET A 1 -21.16 -9.46 3.14
C MET A 1 -19.66 -9.59 3.38
N ARG A 2 -18.84 -9.87 2.37
CA ARG A 2 -17.37 -9.92 2.53
C ARG A 2 -16.83 -8.51 2.68
N ASN A 3 -15.83 -8.32 3.54
CA ASN A 3 -15.24 -7.01 3.80
C ASN A 3 -14.62 -6.43 2.52
N PRO A 4 -14.75 -5.11 2.27
CA PRO A 4 -14.05 -4.46 1.16
C PRO A 4 -12.54 -4.55 1.40
N VAL A 5 -11.76 -4.78 0.34
CA VAL A 5 -10.31 -5.04 0.42
C VAL A 5 -9.53 -3.83 -0.06
N TRP A 6 -8.47 -3.47 0.66
CA TRP A 6 -7.48 -2.49 0.21
C TRP A 6 -6.12 -3.17 0.02
N LEU A 7 -5.71 -3.35 -1.23
CA LEU A 7 -4.38 -3.81 -1.62
C LEU A 7 -3.42 -2.62 -1.61
N LEU A 8 -2.45 -2.67 -0.70
CA LEU A 8 -1.59 -1.55 -0.36
C LEU A 8 -0.13 -1.88 -0.66
N ASP A 9 0.50 -1.10 -1.54
CA ASP A 9 1.95 -1.09 -1.63
C ASP A 9 2.57 -0.23 -0.51
N PHE A 10 3.85 -0.47 -0.20
CA PHE A 10 4.57 0.27 0.84
C PHE A 10 5.47 1.34 0.25
N ASP A 11 6.48 0.97 -0.54
CA ASP A 11 7.38 1.91 -1.19
C ASP A 11 6.64 2.72 -2.26
N GLY A 12 6.93 4.02 -2.31
CA GLY A 12 6.28 4.97 -3.20
C GLY A 12 4.82 5.31 -2.83
N VAL A 13 4.26 4.66 -1.80
CA VAL A 13 2.86 4.82 -1.37
C VAL A 13 2.80 5.28 0.09
N VAL A 14 3.19 4.43 1.05
CA VAL A 14 3.28 4.80 2.47
C VAL A 14 4.65 5.41 2.76
N ASN A 15 5.71 4.76 2.28
CA ASN A 15 7.07 5.28 2.30
C ASN A 15 7.30 6.13 1.04
N ALA A 16 7.44 7.44 1.21
CA ALA A 16 7.81 8.31 0.11
C ALA A 16 9.27 8.04 -0.31
N LEU A 17 9.50 7.73 -1.58
CA LEU A 17 10.83 7.52 -2.15
C LEU A 17 11.56 8.85 -2.37
N SER A 18 11.82 9.56 -1.27
CA SER A 18 12.48 10.86 -1.26
C SER A 18 13.47 10.95 -0.10
N ARG A 19 14.55 11.71 -0.34
CA ARG A 19 15.54 12.02 0.71
C ARG A 19 15.06 13.09 1.68
N ARG A 20 14.03 13.85 1.32
CA ARG A 20 13.52 14.99 2.10
C ARG A 20 12.00 15.07 2.01
N PRO A 21 11.33 15.55 3.08
CA PRO A 21 9.91 15.89 3.05
C PRO A 21 9.54 16.72 1.81
N PRO A 22 8.60 16.25 0.98
CA PRO A 22 8.06 17.03 -0.11
C PRO A 22 7.38 18.31 0.39
N LYS A 23 7.93 19.47 0.00
CA LYS A 23 7.41 20.78 0.42
C LYS A 23 6.01 21.10 -0.10
N THR A 24 5.57 20.44 -1.16
CA THR A 24 4.34 20.73 -1.90
C THR A 24 3.15 19.87 -1.51
N VAL A 25 3.35 18.88 -0.64
CA VAL A 25 2.33 17.86 -0.32
C VAL A 25 1.36 18.31 0.78
N GLY A 26 1.62 19.44 1.44
CA GLY A 26 0.70 20.02 2.42
C GLY A 26 0.67 19.32 3.78
N TYR A 27 1.37 18.18 3.94
CA TYR A 27 1.64 17.63 5.27
C TYR A 27 2.63 18.52 6.02
N ARG A 28 2.25 18.91 7.24
CA ARG A 28 3.12 19.65 8.16
C ARG A 28 4.09 18.74 8.91
N GLU A 29 3.72 17.47 9.06
CA GLU A 29 4.47 16.50 9.85
C GLU A 29 4.96 15.35 8.98
N TRP A 30 6.27 15.19 8.92
CA TRP A 30 6.94 14.06 8.31
C TRP A 30 7.82 13.38 9.35
N ARG A 31 7.84 12.06 9.31
CA ARG A 31 8.70 11.23 10.15
C ARG A 31 9.63 10.43 9.25
N SER A 32 10.79 10.06 9.79
CA SER A 32 11.78 9.29 9.06
C SER A 32 12.47 8.30 9.97
N ALA A 33 12.84 7.16 9.39
CA ALA A 33 13.61 6.13 10.06
C ALA A 33 14.58 5.49 9.06
N ARG A 34 15.39 4.54 9.53
CA ARG A 34 16.22 3.69 8.70
C ARG A 34 15.99 2.26 9.14
N VAL A 35 15.85 1.37 8.16
CA VAL A 35 15.65 -0.06 8.43
C VAL A 35 16.70 -0.87 7.70
N GLU A 36 17.28 -1.83 8.41
CA GLU A 36 18.18 -2.84 7.84
C GLU A 36 17.34 -3.96 7.26
N MET A 37 17.54 -4.29 5.98
CA MET A 37 16.82 -5.37 5.34
C MET A 37 17.51 -6.71 5.65
N PRO A 38 16.87 -7.63 6.38
CA PRO A 38 17.54 -8.83 6.88
C PRO A 38 18.10 -9.75 5.80
N SER A 39 17.48 -9.75 4.62
CA SER A 39 17.82 -10.62 3.48
C SER A 39 18.74 -9.95 2.45
N GLU A 40 19.11 -8.69 2.66
CA GLU A 40 19.89 -7.91 1.68
C GLU A 40 21.22 -7.44 2.26
N THR A 41 22.30 -7.90 1.64
CA THR A 41 23.67 -7.46 1.95
C THR A 41 24.31 -6.77 0.76
N LYS A 42 24.97 -5.65 1.00
CA LYS A 42 25.83 -5.01 0.02
C LYS A 42 26.99 -5.93 -0.35
N ARG A 43 27.64 -5.68 -1.50
CA ARG A 43 28.89 -6.38 -1.89
C ARG A 43 29.99 -6.29 -0.82
N SER A 44 29.96 -5.28 0.04
CA SER A 44 30.88 -5.11 1.17
C SER A 44 30.55 -5.96 2.41
N GLY A 45 29.50 -6.79 2.38
CA GLY A 45 29.03 -7.58 3.52
C GLY A 45 28.22 -6.82 4.56
N LYS A 46 28.03 -5.50 4.39
CA LYS A 46 27.18 -4.67 5.27
C LYS A 46 25.71 -4.81 4.91
N PRO A 47 24.77 -4.72 5.88
CA PRO A 47 23.35 -4.68 5.59
C PRO A 47 22.97 -3.57 4.61
N VAL A 48 22.00 -3.86 3.74
CA VAL A 48 21.32 -2.80 2.99
C VAL A 48 20.40 -2.05 3.95
N VAL A 49 20.51 -0.72 3.93
CA VAL A 49 19.75 0.16 4.82
C VAL A 49 18.84 1.02 3.98
N TYR A 50 17.53 0.85 4.15
CA TYR A 50 16.53 1.62 3.44
C TYR A 50 16.09 2.83 4.26
N PRO A 51 16.08 4.04 3.67
CA PRO A 51 15.48 5.20 4.31
C PRO A 51 13.96 5.09 4.26
N LEU A 52 13.32 5.35 5.39
CA LEU A 52 11.86 5.49 5.48
C LEU A 52 11.51 6.97 5.67
N LEU A 53 10.47 7.43 4.98
CA LEU A 53 9.91 8.77 5.07
C LEU A 53 8.40 8.70 4.91
N TRP A 54 7.64 9.00 5.96
CA TRP A 54 6.18 8.88 5.95
C TRP A 54 5.49 10.05 6.65
N SER A 55 4.19 10.18 6.38
CA SER A 55 3.30 11.11 7.08
C SER A 55 2.46 10.35 8.11
N PRO A 56 2.41 10.76 9.39
CA PRO A 56 1.50 10.19 10.38
C PRO A 56 0.03 10.24 9.96
N THR A 57 -0.36 11.22 9.13
CA THR A 57 -1.72 11.29 8.57
C THR A 57 -2.04 10.08 7.69
N VAL A 58 -1.09 9.63 6.86
CA VAL A 58 -1.27 8.44 6.01
C VAL A 58 -1.46 7.19 6.88
N VAL A 59 -0.61 7.04 7.90
CA VAL A 59 -0.69 5.93 8.87
C VAL A 59 -2.04 5.91 9.59
N SER A 60 -2.50 7.08 10.05
CA SER A 60 -3.80 7.22 10.71
C SER A 60 -4.97 6.85 9.80
N VAL A 61 -4.92 7.21 8.50
CA VAL A 61 -5.95 6.81 7.53
C VAL A 61 -5.99 5.29 7.34
N ILE A 62 -4.83 4.63 7.29
CA ILE A 62 -4.74 3.16 7.19
C ILE A 62 -5.36 2.52 8.44
N ALA A 63 -4.95 2.95 9.63
CA ALA A 63 -5.50 2.44 10.89
C ALA A 63 -7.03 2.60 10.96
N ARG A 64 -7.54 3.80 10.62
CA ARG A 64 -8.99 4.05 10.61
C ARG A 64 -9.74 3.25 9.55
N ALA A 65 -9.10 2.91 8.42
CA ALA A 65 -9.70 2.03 7.42
C ALA A 65 -9.87 0.61 7.98
N VAL A 66 -8.85 0.10 8.67
CA VAL A 66 -8.93 -1.20 9.39
C VAL A 66 -10.05 -1.16 10.43
N ASP A 67 -10.10 -0.12 11.26
CA ASP A 67 -11.15 0.04 12.28
C ASP A 67 -12.56 0.12 11.68
N ALA A 68 -12.69 0.68 10.47
CA ALA A 68 -13.93 0.74 9.71
C ALA A 68 -14.33 -0.60 9.04
N GLY A 69 -13.57 -1.67 9.24
CA GLY A 69 -13.84 -2.99 8.70
C GLY A 69 -13.32 -3.22 7.27
N VAL A 70 -12.41 -2.38 6.79
CA VAL A 70 -11.68 -2.66 5.53
C VAL A 70 -10.61 -3.71 5.79
N ASP A 71 -10.57 -4.74 4.95
CA ASP A 71 -9.51 -5.73 4.93
C ASP A 71 -8.30 -5.16 4.18
N VAL A 72 -7.43 -4.47 4.91
CA VAL A 72 -6.21 -3.86 4.36
C VAL A 72 -5.10 -4.90 4.36
N ARG A 73 -4.47 -5.11 3.19
CA ARG A 73 -3.42 -6.12 3.00
C ARG A 73 -2.24 -5.53 2.25
N TRP A 74 -1.03 -5.91 2.67
CA TRP A 74 0.16 -5.57 1.92
C TRP A 74 0.21 -6.38 0.61
N LEU A 75 0.42 -5.69 -0.51
CA LEU A 75 0.76 -6.28 -1.80
C LEU A 75 1.96 -5.53 -2.36
N THR A 76 3.11 -5.81 -1.76
CA THR A 76 4.34 -5.03 -1.87
C THR A 76 5.54 -5.94 -2.07
N THR A 77 6.59 -5.42 -2.70
CA THR A 77 7.87 -6.12 -2.85
C THR A 77 8.57 -6.38 -1.51
N TRP A 78 8.18 -5.69 -0.44
CA TRP A 78 8.67 -5.94 0.92
C TRP A 78 8.20 -7.29 1.49
N ARG A 79 7.07 -7.84 1.00
CA ARG A 79 6.52 -9.14 1.41
C ARG A 79 6.53 -9.31 2.95
N GLU A 80 7.08 -10.42 3.44
CA GLU A 80 7.22 -10.76 4.86
C GLU A 80 7.99 -9.73 5.69
N HIS A 81 8.85 -8.91 5.07
CA HIS A 81 9.58 -7.86 5.80
C HIS A 81 8.65 -6.75 6.30
N THR A 82 7.42 -6.65 5.79
CA THR A 82 6.41 -5.73 6.33
C THR A 82 6.07 -5.98 7.80
N ARG A 83 6.32 -7.19 8.34
CA ARG A 83 6.11 -7.54 9.75
C ARG A 83 6.88 -6.65 10.73
N MET A 84 8.00 -6.06 10.31
CA MET A 84 8.81 -5.19 11.17
C MET A 84 8.31 -3.73 11.21
N LEU A 85 7.43 -3.34 10.28
CA LEU A 85 7.03 -1.94 10.11
C LEU A 85 6.24 -1.38 11.30
N PRO A 86 5.34 -2.12 11.99
CA PRO A 86 4.62 -1.59 13.16
C PRO A 86 5.54 -1.16 14.31
N GLU A 87 6.70 -1.80 14.47
CA GLU A 87 7.69 -1.41 15.48
C GLU A 87 8.44 -0.12 15.11
N ILE A 88 8.54 0.18 13.81
CA ILE A 88 9.30 1.31 13.27
C ILE A 88 8.40 2.54 13.03
N ILE A 89 7.13 2.30 12.69
CA ILE A 89 6.15 3.31 12.27
C ILE A 89 5.02 3.33 13.30
N PRO A 90 5.09 4.22 14.32
CA PRO A 90 4.07 4.29 15.36
C PRO A 90 2.66 4.49 14.80
N GLY A 91 1.72 3.68 15.27
CA GLY A 91 0.32 3.71 14.86
C GLY A 91 0.00 2.96 13.56
N LEU A 92 1.00 2.36 12.90
CA LEU A 92 0.74 1.47 11.76
C LEU A 92 0.21 0.12 12.27
N PRO A 93 -0.97 -0.32 11.83
CA PRO A 93 -1.49 -1.62 12.23
C PRO A 93 -0.63 -2.76 11.66
N GLU A 94 -0.64 -3.90 12.33
CA GLU A 94 -0.17 -5.14 11.73
C GLU A 94 -1.15 -5.57 10.63
N LEU A 95 -0.66 -5.71 9.40
CA LEU A 95 -1.47 -6.11 8.25
C LEU A 95 -0.93 -7.41 7.66
N PRO A 96 -1.79 -8.32 7.19
CA PRO A 96 -1.34 -9.49 6.44
C PRO A 96 -0.70 -9.04 5.12
N TRP A 97 0.36 -9.73 4.68
CA TRP A 97 0.91 -9.55 3.33
C TRP A 97 0.50 -10.70 2.42
N ILE A 98 0.45 -10.39 1.13
CA ILE A 98 0.25 -11.34 0.06
C ILE A 98 1.54 -11.39 -0.75
N ASP A 99 1.99 -12.60 -1.05
CA ASP A 99 3.10 -12.89 -1.95
C ASP A 99 2.75 -14.07 -2.86
N GLU A 100 3.70 -14.45 -3.71
CA GLU A 100 3.55 -15.49 -4.72
C GLU A 100 3.23 -16.88 -4.13
N SER A 101 3.40 -17.09 -2.82
CA SER A 101 3.04 -18.36 -2.16
C SER A 101 1.53 -18.66 -2.20
N CYS A 102 0.69 -17.65 -2.46
CA CYS A 102 -0.75 -17.87 -2.67
C CYS A 102 -1.09 -18.48 -4.03
N LEU A 103 -0.12 -18.56 -4.96
CA LEU A 103 -0.32 -19.06 -6.31
C LEU A 103 0.04 -20.55 -6.44
N PRO A 104 -0.57 -21.28 -7.39
CA PRO A 104 -0.11 -22.61 -7.76
C PRO A 104 1.37 -22.56 -8.18
N PRO A 105 2.21 -23.55 -7.80
CA PRO A 105 3.65 -23.54 -8.08
C PRO A 105 4.01 -23.33 -9.57
N ALA A 106 3.20 -23.90 -10.48
CA ALA A 106 3.40 -23.74 -11.92
C ALA A 106 3.19 -22.29 -12.41
N VAL A 107 2.30 -21.53 -11.77
CA VAL A 107 2.07 -20.12 -12.09
C VAL A 107 3.18 -19.27 -11.46
N ALA A 108 3.48 -19.50 -10.18
CA ALA A 108 4.54 -18.78 -9.46
C ALA A 108 5.90 -18.89 -10.17
N ALA A 109 6.25 -20.07 -10.70
CA ALA A 109 7.51 -20.30 -11.41
C ALA A 109 7.70 -19.49 -12.70
N THR A 110 6.62 -18.93 -13.26
CA THR A 110 6.67 -18.11 -14.49
C THR A 110 6.72 -16.61 -14.20
N LEU A 111 6.62 -16.23 -12.93
CA LEU A 111 6.54 -14.85 -12.46
C LEU A 111 7.85 -14.54 -11.73
N ASP A 112 8.88 -14.14 -12.47
CA ASP A 112 10.13 -13.69 -11.84
C ASP A 112 10.01 -12.20 -11.45
N PRO A 113 9.99 -11.87 -10.15
CA PRO A 113 9.91 -10.49 -9.70
C PRO A 113 11.13 -9.64 -10.11
N ALA A 114 12.24 -10.26 -10.52
CA ALA A 114 13.45 -9.59 -10.98
C ALA A 114 13.48 -9.29 -12.50
N VAL A 115 12.47 -9.73 -13.27
CA VAL A 115 12.50 -9.65 -14.74
C VAL A 115 11.41 -8.72 -15.29
N GLY A 116 11.80 -7.54 -15.75
CA GLY A 116 10.99 -6.66 -16.62
C GLY A 116 9.53 -6.49 -16.17
N ASP A 117 8.59 -6.64 -17.11
CA ASP A 117 7.14 -6.54 -16.84
C ASP A 117 6.59 -7.66 -15.93
N LEU A 118 7.31 -8.78 -15.79
CA LEU A 118 6.93 -9.89 -14.89
C LEU A 118 7.02 -9.48 -13.41
N SER A 119 7.87 -8.48 -13.11
CA SER A 119 7.98 -7.86 -11.77
C SER A 119 6.68 -7.29 -11.22
N VAL A 120 5.71 -7.05 -12.11
CA VAL A 120 4.40 -6.49 -11.78
C VAL A 120 3.29 -7.52 -11.92
N GLN A 121 3.48 -8.51 -12.79
CA GLN A 121 2.46 -9.50 -13.12
C GLN A 121 2.09 -10.39 -11.92
N TRP A 122 3.06 -10.68 -11.04
CA TRP A 122 2.80 -11.48 -9.84
C TRP A 122 1.77 -10.84 -8.91
N LYS A 123 1.82 -9.50 -8.73
CA LYS A 123 0.84 -8.79 -7.88
C LYS A 123 -0.58 -8.96 -8.41
N ILE A 124 -0.74 -8.94 -9.74
CA ILE A 124 -2.05 -9.10 -10.41
C ILE A 124 -2.60 -10.50 -10.21
N GLU A 125 -1.76 -11.53 -10.39
CA GLU A 125 -2.20 -12.91 -10.18
C GLU A 125 -2.51 -13.18 -8.71
N CYS A 126 -1.72 -12.63 -7.79
CA CYS A 126 -2.00 -12.71 -6.36
C CYS A 126 -3.32 -12.02 -5.98
N ALA A 127 -3.60 -10.83 -6.53
CA ALA A 127 -4.85 -10.13 -6.31
C ALA A 127 -6.06 -10.94 -6.82
N LYS A 128 -5.95 -11.56 -8.00
CA LYS A 128 -6.99 -12.46 -8.53
C LYS A 128 -7.22 -13.69 -7.66
N ALA A 129 -6.13 -14.31 -7.18
CA ALA A 129 -6.21 -15.53 -6.37
C ALA A 129 -6.80 -15.28 -4.98
N THR A 130 -6.59 -14.08 -4.42
CA THR A 130 -6.91 -13.78 -3.01
C THR A 130 -8.14 -12.91 -2.80
N VAL A 131 -8.68 -12.29 -3.86
CA VAL A 131 -9.82 -11.38 -3.77
C VAL A 131 -10.96 -11.82 -4.70
N GLY A 132 -12.06 -12.30 -4.09
CA GLY A 132 -13.26 -12.74 -4.80
C GLY A 132 -13.84 -11.67 -5.74
N GLU A 133 -14.45 -12.09 -6.84
CA GLU A 133 -14.89 -11.20 -7.95
C GLU A 133 -15.93 -10.14 -7.53
N ASP A 134 -16.71 -10.43 -6.50
CA ASP A 134 -17.79 -9.61 -5.95
C ASP A 134 -17.35 -8.69 -4.80
N VAL A 135 -16.07 -8.72 -4.43
CA VAL A 135 -15.52 -7.91 -3.33
C VAL A 135 -15.08 -6.54 -3.85
N PRO A 136 -15.47 -5.42 -3.20
CA PRO A 136 -14.91 -4.10 -3.52
C PRO A 136 -13.40 -4.06 -3.28
N VAL A 137 -12.64 -3.48 -4.21
CA VAL A 137 -11.18 -3.36 -4.13
C VAL A 137 -10.73 -1.92 -4.27
N LEU A 138 -9.92 -1.47 -3.33
CA LEU A 138 -9.04 -0.33 -3.48
C LEU A 138 -7.62 -0.84 -3.73
N TRP A 139 -6.94 -0.34 -4.75
CA TRP A 139 -5.55 -0.69 -5.02
C TRP A 139 -4.70 0.57 -5.17
N THR A 140 -3.75 0.74 -4.26
CA THR A 140 -2.77 1.82 -4.27
C THR A 140 -1.37 1.27 -4.45
N ASP A 141 -0.74 1.59 -5.57
CA ASP A 141 0.58 1.08 -5.96
C ASP A 141 1.28 2.13 -6.82
N ASP A 142 2.56 2.39 -6.57
CA ASP A 142 3.30 3.47 -7.21
C ASP A 142 3.80 3.08 -8.63
N SER A 143 3.70 1.81 -9.01
CA SER A 143 4.02 1.33 -10.34
C SER A 143 2.92 1.67 -11.35
N ILE A 144 3.29 2.40 -12.40
CA ILE A 144 2.40 2.71 -13.53
C ILE A 144 1.91 1.43 -14.20
N LEU A 145 2.78 0.42 -14.34
CA LEU A 145 2.43 -0.87 -14.92
C LEU A 145 1.38 -1.57 -14.06
N VAL A 146 1.55 -1.60 -12.72
CA VAL A 146 0.51 -2.12 -11.82
C VAL A 146 -0.78 -1.35 -12.05
N GLY A 147 -0.72 -0.03 -12.13
CA GLY A 147 -1.89 0.81 -12.43
C GLY A 147 -2.59 0.43 -13.74
N VAL A 148 -1.85 0.13 -14.81
CA VAL A 148 -2.42 -0.30 -16.11
C VAL A 148 -3.10 -1.66 -15.98
N PHE A 149 -2.43 -2.64 -15.38
CA PHE A 149 -2.98 -3.99 -15.25
C PHE A 149 -4.13 -4.04 -14.24
N ALA A 150 -4.05 -3.31 -13.13
CA ALA A 150 -5.13 -3.17 -12.15
C ALA A 150 -6.37 -2.56 -12.80
N ARG A 151 -6.21 -1.53 -13.66
CA ARG A 151 -7.34 -0.97 -14.45
C ARG A 151 -7.91 -1.97 -15.44
N ARG A 152 -7.08 -2.81 -16.08
CA ARG A 152 -7.55 -3.87 -16.98
C ARG A 152 -8.34 -4.93 -16.20
N TRP A 153 -7.83 -5.37 -15.07
CA TRP A 153 -8.50 -6.31 -14.17
C TRP A 153 -9.80 -5.72 -13.60
N ALA A 154 -9.81 -4.45 -13.22
CA ALA A 154 -11.02 -3.75 -12.78
C ALA A 154 -12.16 -3.79 -13.81
N ARG A 155 -11.85 -3.85 -15.11
CA ARG A 155 -12.84 -3.96 -16.19
C ARG A 155 -13.40 -5.37 -16.37
N THR A 156 -12.68 -6.40 -15.91
CA THR A 156 -13.16 -7.79 -15.96
C THR A 156 -13.97 -8.16 -14.73
N ARG A 157 -13.90 -7.35 -13.66
CA ARG A 157 -14.70 -7.49 -12.45
C ARG A 157 -16.06 -6.79 -12.59
N THR A 158 -16.96 -7.04 -11.64
CA THR A 158 -18.22 -6.30 -11.53
C THR A 158 -17.96 -4.80 -11.51
N ARG A 159 -18.61 -4.09 -12.44
CA ARG A 159 -18.35 -2.67 -12.70
C ARG A 159 -18.56 -1.84 -11.44
N GLY A 160 -17.60 -0.97 -11.13
CA GLY A 160 -17.68 -0.02 -10.01
C GLY A 160 -17.18 -0.57 -8.67
N LEU A 161 -16.77 -1.84 -8.59
CA LEU A 161 -16.23 -2.42 -7.37
C LEU A 161 -14.72 -2.19 -7.20
N THR A 162 -13.98 -1.86 -8.26
CA THR A 162 -12.52 -1.65 -8.17
C THR A 162 -12.12 -0.21 -8.45
N THR A 163 -11.42 0.40 -7.50
CA THR A 163 -10.74 1.70 -7.62
C THR A 163 -9.24 1.46 -7.53
N ALA A 164 -8.48 1.88 -8.54
CA ALA A 164 -7.03 1.75 -8.56
C ALA A 164 -6.39 3.06 -8.99
N PHE A 165 -5.36 3.50 -8.27
CA PHE A 165 -4.60 4.68 -8.63
C PHE A 165 -3.13 4.55 -8.26
N THR A 166 -2.31 5.36 -8.92
CA THR A 166 -0.85 5.31 -8.85
C THR A 166 -0.33 6.62 -8.27
N PRO A 167 0.05 6.66 -6.98
CA PRO A 167 0.68 7.83 -6.37
C PRO A 167 1.99 8.18 -7.07
N ARG A 168 2.48 9.40 -6.84
CA ARG A 168 3.85 9.75 -7.26
C ARG A 168 4.82 9.15 -6.25
N PRO A 169 5.76 8.27 -6.64
CA PRO A 169 6.58 7.53 -5.69
C PRO A 169 7.36 8.42 -4.71
N ASN A 170 7.88 9.55 -5.21
CA ASN A 170 8.66 10.48 -4.39
C ASN A 170 7.82 11.31 -3.41
N LEU A 171 6.49 11.24 -3.49
CA LEU A 171 5.56 11.95 -2.61
C LEU A 171 4.86 11.03 -1.62
N GLY A 172 4.77 9.73 -1.92
CA GLY A 172 3.81 8.84 -1.25
C GLY A 172 2.37 9.25 -1.54
N LEU A 173 1.44 8.75 -0.72
CA LEU A 173 0.05 9.21 -0.69
C LEU A 173 -0.01 10.65 -0.22
N ILE A 174 -0.66 11.51 -1.00
CA ILE A 174 -0.85 12.94 -0.69
C ILE A 174 -2.31 13.20 -0.27
N PRO A 175 -2.66 14.40 0.25
CA PRO A 175 -4.04 14.68 0.70
C PRO A 175 -5.11 14.41 -0.36
N ARG A 176 -4.81 14.70 -1.64
CA ARG A 176 -5.70 14.37 -2.76
C ARG A 176 -5.96 12.86 -2.88
N ASP A 177 -4.94 12.04 -2.68
CA ASP A 177 -5.06 10.58 -2.74
C ASP A 177 -5.82 10.07 -1.51
N LEU A 178 -5.55 10.64 -0.33
CA LEU A 178 -6.27 10.30 0.90
C LEU A 178 -7.76 10.65 0.82
N SER A 179 -8.14 11.71 0.09
CA SER A 179 -9.56 11.98 -0.20
C SER A 179 -10.19 10.86 -1.02
N VAL A 180 -9.48 10.30 -2.02
CA VAL A 180 -9.98 9.15 -2.79
C VAL A 180 -10.16 7.92 -1.90
N VAL A 181 -9.18 7.66 -1.01
CA VAL A 181 -9.26 6.58 -0.02
C VAL A 181 -10.48 6.78 0.89
N ALA A 182 -10.64 7.97 1.47
CA ALA A 182 -11.71 8.27 2.41
C ALA A 182 -13.11 8.15 1.77
N ASP A 183 -13.27 8.67 0.55
CA ASP A 183 -14.52 8.56 -0.20
C ASP A 183 -14.85 7.10 -0.53
N TRP A 184 -13.84 6.31 -0.90
CA TRP A 184 -14.01 4.89 -1.18
C TRP A 184 -14.41 4.12 0.09
N VAL A 185 -13.74 4.35 1.23
CA VAL A 185 -14.09 3.69 2.49
C VAL A 185 -15.49 4.09 2.94
N ALA A 186 -15.86 5.36 2.87
CA ALA A 186 -17.20 5.82 3.21
C ALA A 186 -18.28 5.13 2.36
N ARG A 187 -18.03 4.96 1.06
CA ARG A 187 -18.96 4.28 0.15
C ARG A 187 -19.18 2.81 0.50
N HIS A 188 -18.14 2.10 0.96
CA HIS A 188 -18.18 0.65 1.13
C HIS A 188 -18.35 0.18 2.58
N THR A 189 -18.15 1.06 3.55
CA THR A 189 -18.29 0.75 4.98
C THR A 189 -19.32 1.63 5.69
N GLY A 190 -19.67 2.79 5.11
CA GLY A 190 -20.47 3.82 5.79
C GLY A 190 -19.67 4.71 6.74
N HIS A 191 -18.38 4.45 6.97
CA HIS A 191 -17.53 5.22 7.87
C HIS A 191 -16.74 6.33 7.16
N ARG A 192 -16.72 7.52 7.74
CA ARG A 192 -15.90 8.64 7.26
C ARG A 192 -14.51 8.64 7.90
N LEU A 193 -13.48 8.53 7.06
CA LEU A 193 -12.07 8.50 7.52
C LEU A 193 -11.44 9.87 7.69
N LEU A 194 -11.96 10.90 7.06
CA LEU A 194 -11.37 12.23 7.10
C LEU A 194 -12.48 13.24 7.39
N ASP A 195 -12.18 14.13 8.33
CA ASP A 195 -12.94 15.34 8.55
C ASP A 195 -11.93 16.48 8.47
N TRP A 196 -11.70 17.00 7.26
CA TRP A 196 -10.66 17.99 6.97
C TRP A 196 -10.82 19.29 7.77
N ASN A 197 -11.92 19.45 8.51
CA ASN A 197 -12.26 20.59 9.35
C ASN A 197 -11.89 20.42 10.84
N GLN A 198 -11.36 19.27 11.26
CA GLN A 198 -10.95 19.04 12.65
C GLN A 198 -9.41 19.15 12.78
N PRO A 199 -8.88 20.05 13.62
CA PRO A 199 -7.44 20.09 13.89
C PRO A 199 -7.01 18.79 14.57
N THR A 200 -6.11 18.05 13.93
CA THR A 200 -5.48 16.85 14.51
C THR A 200 -4.69 17.27 15.74
N SER A 201 -5.31 17.08 16.90
CA SER A 201 -4.64 17.23 18.19
C SER A 201 -3.88 15.94 18.44
N ILE A 202 -2.57 15.94 18.15
CA ILE A 202 -1.69 14.88 18.62
C ILE A 202 -1.06 15.40 19.90
N SER A 203 -1.49 14.86 21.03
CA SER A 203 -0.83 15.06 22.32
C SER A 203 0.58 14.46 22.23
N ALA A 204 1.57 15.27 22.64
CA ALA A 204 2.99 14.93 22.66
C ALA A 204 3.33 13.79 23.61
#